data_AF-A0A3N9MLV5-F1
#
_entry.id   AF-A0A3N9MLV5-F1
#
_cell.length_a   1.000
_cell.length_b   1.000
_cell.length_c   1.000
_cell.angle_alpha   90.00
_cell.angle_beta   90.00
_cell.angle_gamma   90.00
#
_symmetry.space_group_name_H-M   'P 1'
#
loop_
_entity.id
_entity.type
_entity.pdbx_description
1 polymer ?
#
loop_
_entity_poly.entity_id
_entity_poly.type
_entity_poly.pdbx_seq_one_letter_code
_entity_poly.pdbx_strand_id
1 'polypeptide(L)'
;MKYTKNGLILLIMLVSISMIHAQAPEEQYSFAQVPKSHTNYVTQAELWWKEIEKDPQNENSWYHYFRACRNAHATAGWSNDFVNESPFLRRGNDILALMEIYIPDTFTTNFAMWLNDGFNPEKGPYLLKAYKMNPDFQGIHATMITYADSEFDFELRKDVNQKWFSCNEMSPGLLAYGYNVLESLEPQSILFTQHDNDTYPLWMLQDVKNIRTDVTVINFDMLLIKSYREKVFDKYQIGHLDRLFEESNPVNLESILNHIIAHYENSRPFFIGLSVTPAYYENFSDRFFVSGLTLKYSDTPLDMIPINQDLYENKFLLDYLKIQMTSDPNQNNVDKMNLNYFHSFQMLYDHYLEENQSEKADKIKELTKHIIQNAQDPVWMERFEKAF
;
A
#
# COMPACT_ATOMS: atom_id res chain seq x y z
N MET A 1 -12.26 -10.73 -83.64
CA MET A 1 -13.46 -9.95 -83.25
C MET A 1 -13.58 -10.08 -81.74
N LYS A 2 -13.68 -8.95 -81.03
CA LYS A 2 -13.32 -8.77 -79.60
C LYS A 2 -14.21 -9.57 -78.64
N TYR A 3 -13.56 -10.21 -77.66
CA TYR A 3 -14.17 -10.65 -76.40
C TYR A 3 -14.39 -9.42 -75.50
N THR A 4 -15.56 -9.30 -74.89
CA THR A 4 -15.77 -8.53 -73.63
C THR A 4 -17.01 -9.11 -72.93
N LYS A 5 -16.79 -9.86 -71.85
CA LYS A 5 -17.82 -10.19 -70.85
C LYS A 5 -17.65 -9.19 -69.72
N ASN A 6 -18.59 -8.26 -69.59
CA ASN A 6 -18.69 -7.36 -68.45
C ASN A 6 -19.29 -8.15 -67.27
N GLY A 7 -18.48 -8.42 -66.25
CA GLY A 7 -18.95 -8.91 -64.95
C GLY A 7 -19.53 -7.76 -64.15
N LEU A 8 -20.80 -7.89 -63.76
CA LEU A 8 -21.47 -7.01 -62.82
C LEU A 8 -21.03 -7.42 -61.40
N ILE A 9 -20.15 -6.63 -60.77
CA ILE A 9 -19.79 -6.82 -59.36
C ILE A 9 -20.89 -6.17 -58.51
N LEU A 10 -21.70 -7.00 -57.86
CA LEU A 10 -22.66 -6.55 -56.85
C LEU A 10 -21.88 -6.29 -55.55
N LEU A 11 -21.63 -5.02 -55.24
CA LEU A 11 -20.99 -4.61 -53.99
C LEU A 11 -22.03 -4.67 -52.86
N ILE A 12 -22.04 -5.77 -52.11
CA ILE A 12 -22.83 -5.88 -50.88
C ILE A 12 -22.09 -5.11 -49.78
N MET A 13 -22.55 -3.89 -49.48
CA MET A 13 -22.15 -3.20 -48.24
C MET A 13 -22.74 -3.97 -47.06
N LEU A 14 -21.91 -4.77 -46.39
CA LEU A 14 -22.17 -5.26 -45.04
C LEU A 14 -22.08 -4.07 -44.09
N VAL A 15 -23.23 -3.46 -43.79
CA VAL A 15 -23.37 -2.60 -42.62
C VAL A 15 -23.32 -3.52 -41.40
N SER A 16 -22.15 -3.62 -40.77
CA SER A 16 -22.02 -4.22 -39.45
C SER A 16 -22.76 -3.33 -38.46
N ILE A 17 -24.02 -3.69 -38.15
CA ILE A 17 -24.72 -3.20 -36.98
C ILE A 17 -23.99 -3.81 -35.79
N SER A 18 -23.02 -3.09 -35.26
CA SER A 18 -22.51 -3.33 -33.92
C SER A 18 -23.68 -3.09 -32.96
N MET A 19 -24.35 -4.17 -32.55
CA MET A 19 -25.22 -4.11 -31.39
C MET A 19 -24.36 -3.66 -30.22
N ILE A 20 -24.52 -2.41 -29.81
CA ILE A 20 -24.02 -1.90 -28.54
C ILE A 20 -24.76 -2.72 -27.47
N HIS A 21 -24.17 -3.83 -27.04
CA HIS A 21 -24.62 -4.48 -25.81
C HIS A 21 -24.37 -3.46 -24.71
N ALA A 22 -25.43 -3.08 -23.99
CA ALA A 22 -25.28 -2.28 -22.78
C ALA A 22 -24.29 -3.01 -21.87
N GLN A 23 -23.19 -2.34 -21.54
CA GLN A 23 -22.17 -2.92 -20.64
C GLN A 23 -22.85 -3.21 -19.31
N ALA A 24 -22.71 -4.46 -18.82
CA ALA A 24 -23.17 -4.80 -17.48
C ALA A 24 -22.30 -4.07 -16.44
N PRO A 25 -22.85 -3.71 -15.26
CA PRO A 25 -22.05 -3.18 -14.18
C PRO A 25 -20.99 -4.20 -13.77
N GLU A 26 -19.77 -3.71 -13.54
CA GLU A 26 -18.62 -4.48 -13.06
C GLU A 26 -18.41 -4.20 -11.58
N GLU A 27 -17.94 -5.19 -10.82
CA GLU A 27 -17.54 -4.98 -9.43
C GLU A 27 -16.47 -3.89 -9.31
N GLN A 28 -16.63 -3.06 -8.28
CA GLN A 28 -15.79 -1.90 -8.02
C GLN A 28 -14.89 -2.13 -6.80
N TYR A 29 -13.57 -2.04 -7.05
CA TYR A 29 -12.51 -2.14 -6.06
C TYR A 29 -11.88 -0.76 -5.82
N SER A 30 -10.86 -0.66 -4.97
CA SER A 30 -10.17 0.63 -4.76
C SER A 30 -9.36 0.95 -5.99
N PHE A 31 -9.31 2.22 -6.42
CA PHE A 31 -8.42 2.62 -7.52
C PHE A 31 -6.94 2.32 -7.23
N ALA A 32 -6.55 2.27 -5.95
CA ALA A 32 -5.21 1.88 -5.52
C ALA A 32 -4.93 0.37 -5.67
N GLN A 33 -5.97 -0.46 -5.67
CA GLN A 33 -5.86 -1.92 -5.83
C GLN A 33 -5.97 -2.33 -7.31
N VAL A 34 -7.01 -1.84 -7.98
CA VAL A 34 -7.30 -2.16 -9.38
C VAL A 34 -7.50 -0.84 -10.13
N PRO A 35 -6.40 -0.22 -10.62
CA PRO A 35 -6.51 1.04 -11.34
C PRO A 35 -7.23 0.83 -12.67
N LYS A 36 -8.29 1.62 -12.90
CA LYS A 36 -9.01 1.73 -14.17
C LYS A 36 -9.02 3.18 -14.62
N SER A 37 -9.40 3.43 -15.88
CA SER A 37 -9.48 4.80 -16.40
C SER A 37 -10.56 5.61 -15.69
N HIS A 38 -10.37 6.92 -15.58
CA HIS A 38 -11.37 7.83 -15.00
C HIS A 38 -12.75 7.64 -15.66
N THR A 39 -12.80 7.61 -16.99
CA THR A 39 -14.03 7.37 -17.76
C THR A 39 -14.70 6.05 -17.42
N ASN A 40 -13.94 4.99 -17.09
CA ASN A 40 -14.53 3.73 -16.65
C ASN A 40 -15.32 3.92 -15.34
N TYR A 41 -14.76 4.61 -14.35
CA TYR A 41 -15.45 4.86 -13.08
C TYR A 41 -16.71 5.71 -13.26
N VAL A 42 -16.68 6.71 -14.14
CA VAL A 42 -17.86 7.53 -14.47
C VAL A 42 -18.97 6.67 -15.11
N THR A 43 -18.62 5.80 -16.06
CA THR A 43 -19.58 4.86 -16.68
C THR A 43 -20.14 3.88 -15.63
N GLN A 44 -19.30 3.37 -14.73
CA GLN A 44 -19.72 2.42 -13.71
C GLN A 44 -20.67 3.05 -12.68
N ALA A 45 -20.50 4.34 -12.36
CA ALA A 45 -21.45 5.06 -11.51
C ALA A 45 -22.87 5.09 -12.12
N GLU A 46 -22.99 5.32 -13.43
CA GLU A 46 -24.27 5.26 -14.14
C GLU A 46 -24.88 3.84 -14.13
N LEU A 47 -24.07 2.83 -14.43
CA LEU A 47 -24.55 1.44 -14.50
C LEU A 47 -25.04 0.96 -13.12
N TRP A 48 -24.30 1.23 -12.06
CA TRP A 48 -24.71 0.85 -10.71
C TRP A 48 -25.91 1.66 -10.20
N TRP A 49 -26.03 2.94 -10.56
CA TRP A 49 -27.23 3.71 -10.26
C TRP A 49 -28.49 3.08 -10.87
N LYS A 50 -28.41 2.61 -12.12
CA LYS A 50 -29.53 1.91 -12.78
C LYS A 50 -29.90 0.59 -12.09
N GLU A 51 -28.96 -0.10 -11.45
CA GLU A 51 -29.29 -1.27 -10.62
C GLU A 51 -29.99 -0.88 -9.31
N ILE A 52 -29.58 0.23 -8.67
CA ILE A 52 -30.26 0.77 -7.49
C ILE A 52 -31.70 1.16 -7.83
N GLU A 53 -31.97 1.74 -9.00
CA GLU A 53 -33.33 2.09 -9.43
C GLU A 53 -34.25 0.87 -9.57
N LYS A 54 -33.69 -0.30 -9.89
CA LYS A 54 -34.44 -1.57 -9.97
C LYS A 54 -34.73 -2.15 -8.59
N ASP A 55 -33.76 -2.09 -7.69
CA ASP A 55 -33.87 -2.58 -6.32
C ASP A 55 -33.12 -1.65 -5.33
N PRO A 56 -33.82 -0.65 -4.78
CA PRO A 56 -33.20 0.32 -3.86
C PRO A 56 -32.72 -0.29 -2.54
N GLN A 57 -33.13 -1.52 -2.21
CA GLN A 57 -32.72 -2.22 -1.00
C GLN A 57 -31.44 -3.04 -1.20
N ASN A 58 -30.92 -3.12 -2.43
CA ASN A 58 -29.75 -3.94 -2.74
C ASN A 58 -28.44 -3.30 -2.24
N GLU A 59 -27.92 -3.81 -1.12
CA GLU A 59 -26.67 -3.34 -0.52
C GLU A 59 -25.46 -3.41 -1.45
N ASN A 60 -25.39 -4.42 -2.32
CA ASN A 60 -24.26 -4.61 -3.22
C ASN A 60 -24.22 -3.52 -4.30
N SER A 61 -25.38 -3.16 -4.85
CA SER A 61 -25.51 -2.05 -5.80
C SER A 61 -25.07 -0.72 -5.17
N TRP A 62 -25.48 -0.46 -3.92
CA TRP A 62 -25.05 0.72 -3.16
C TRP A 62 -23.55 0.76 -2.91
N TYR A 63 -22.95 -0.36 -2.49
CA TYR A 63 -21.51 -0.45 -2.26
C TYR A 63 -20.72 -0.11 -3.54
N HIS A 64 -21.06 -0.74 -4.65
CA HIS A 64 -20.34 -0.50 -5.90
C HIS A 64 -20.61 0.87 -6.51
N TYR A 65 -21.81 1.42 -6.36
CA TYR A 65 -22.10 2.81 -6.73
C TYR A 65 -21.24 3.80 -5.94
N PHE A 66 -21.15 3.64 -4.62
CA PHE A 66 -20.29 4.45 -3.75
C PHE A 66 -18.83 4.36 -4.19
N ARG A 67 -18.31 3.14 -4.44
CA ARG A 67 -16.94 2.94 -4.88
C ARG A 67 -16.66 3.55 -6.25
N ALA A 68 -17.57 3.42 -7.21
CA ALA A 68 -17.45 4.05 -8.53
C ALA A 68 -17.35 5.58 -8.40
N CYS A 69 -18.26 6.21 -7.65
CA CYS A 69 -18.23 7.66 -7.43
C CYS A 69 -16.96 8.11 -6.69
N ARG A 70 -16.54 7.39 -5.65
CA ARG A 70 -15.31 7.71 -4.90
C ARG A 70 -14.06 7.56 -5.75
N ASN A 71 -13.97 6.53 -6.60
CA ASN A 71 -12.85 6.35 -7.52
C ASN A 71 -12.82 7.44 -8.61
N ALA A 72 -13.98 7.83 -9.14
CA ALA A 72 -14.09 8.96 -10.06
C ALA A 72 -13.62 10.27 -9.40
N HIS A 73 -14.06 10.52 -8.16
CA HIS A 73 -13.64 11.69 -7.37
C HIS A 73 -12.13 11.71 -7.13
N ALA A 74 -11.54 10.57 -6.73
CA ALA A 74 -10.10 10.43 -6.52
C ALA A 74 -9.30 10.68 -7.81
N THR A 75 -9.73 10.10 -8.93
CA THR A 75 -9.05 10.27 -10.23
C THR A 75 -9.26 11.67 -10.84
N ALA A 76 -10.26 12.42 -10.36
CA ALA A 76 -10.44 13.85 -10.61
C ALA A 76 -9.67 14.74 -9.61
N GLY A 77 -8.72 14.18 -8.85
CA GLY A 77 -7.90 14.93 -7.89
C GLY A 77 -8.69 15.45 -6.69
N TRP A 78 -9.74 14.73 -6.28
CA TRP A 78 -10.64 15.10 -5.19
C TRP A 78 -11.38 16.44 -5.41
N SER A 79 -11.45 16.94 -6.66
CA SER A 79 -12.21 18.14 -7.00
C SER A 79 -13.71 17.93 -6.75
N ASN A 80 -14.37 18.90 -6.12
CA ASN A 80 -15.82 18.90 -5.97
C ASN A 80 -16.56 19.00 -7.31
N ASP A 81 -15.90 19.49 -8.36
CA ASP A 81 -16.51 19.71 -9.67
C ASP A 81 -16.73 18.41 -10.47
N PHE A 82 -16.17 17.27 -10.03
CA PHE A 82 -16.32 15.98 -10.72
C PHE A 82 -17.79 15.57 -10.91
N VAL A 83 -18.68 16.02 -10.00
CA VAL A 83 -20.12 15.75 -10.09
C VAL A 83 -20.77 16.39 -11.34
N ASN A 84 -20.12 17.38 -11.96
CA ASN A 84 -20.64 18.04 -13.17
C ASN A 84 -20.38 17.21 -14.44
N GLU A 85 -19.53 16.19 -14.37
CA GLU A 85 -19.16 15.36 -15.52
C GLU A 85 -20.27 14.38 -15.94
N SER A 86 -21.15 14.01 -14.99
CA SER A 86 -22.27 13.11 -15.24
C SER A 86 -23.36 13.29 -14.17
N PRO A 87 -24.66 13.23 -14.55
CA PRO A 87 -25.76 13.33 -13.58
C PRO A 87 -25.81 12.18 -12.57
N PHE A 88 -25.03 11.12 -12.79
CA PHE A 88 -24.96 9.95 -11.91
C PHE A 88 -23.82 10.03 -10.89
N LEU A 89 -22.95 11.05 -10.97
CA LEU A 89 -21.89 11.25 -9.99
C LEU A 89 -22.42 12.01 -8.77
N ARG A 90 -22.04 11.55 -7.58
CA ARG A 90 -22.39 12.16 -6.31
C ARG A 90 -21.18 12.13 -5.38
N ARG A 91 -21.06 13.14 -4.51
CA ARG A 91 -20.07 13.11 -3.42
C ARG A 91 -20.48 12.04 -2.40
N GLY A 92 -19.50 11.46 -1.72
CA GLY A 92 -19.77 10.37 -0.79
C GLY A 92 -20.78 10.75 0.31
N ASN A 93 -20.73 11.96 0.88
CA ASN A 93 -21.74 12.45 1.83
C ASN A 93 -23.18 12.44 1.26
N ASP A 94 -23.34 12.81 -0.02
CA ASP A 94 -24.64 12.82 -0.68
C ASP A 94 -25.16 11.38 -0.92
N ILE A 95 -24.24 10.42 -1.13
CA ILE A 95 -24.56 8.98 -1.25
C ILE A 95 -24.92 8.40 0.12
N LEU A 96 -24.16 8.71 1.17
CA LEU A 96 -24.40 8.23 2.53
C LEU A 96 -25.77 8.65 3.05
N ALA A 97 -26.19 9.90 2.79
CA ALA A 97 -27.52 10.37 3.14
C ALA A 97 -28.64 9.56 2.45
N LEU A 98 -28.41 9.07 1.23
CA LEU A 98 -29.35 8.17 0.55
C LEU A 98 -29.31 6.76 1.15
N MET A 99 -28.12 6.23 1.44
CA MET A 99 -27.97 4.92 2.08
C MET A 99 -28.69 4.87 3.44
N GLU A 100 -28.62 5.94 4.24
CA GLU A 100 -29.36 6.03 5.51
C GLU A 100 -30.89 6.00 5.34
N ILE A 101 -31.42 6.33 4.16
CA ILE A 101 -32.85 6.25 3.86
C ILE A 101 -33.21 4.86 3.33
N TYR A 102 -32.44 4.35 2.37
CA TYR A 102 -32.80 3.15 1.61
C TYR A 102 -32.28 1.86 2.22
N ILE A 103 -31.07 1.86 2.79
CA ILE A 103 -30.44 0.70 3.42
C ILE A 103 -29.88 1.09 4.80
N PRO A 104 -30.72 1.61 5.72
CA PRO A 104 -30.27 2.03 7.04
C PRO A 104 -29.71 0.84 7.83
N ASP A 105 -28.65 1.12 8.57
CA ASP A 105 -28.03 0.19 9.51
C ASP A 105 -27.59 -1.17 8.94
N THR A 106 -27.24 -1.19 7.66
CA THR A 106 -26.69 -2.38 7.02
C THR A 106 -25.16 -2.38 7.04
N PHE A 107 -24.56 -3.50 6.60
CA PHE A 107 -23.11 -3.60 6.46
C PHE A 107 -22.58 -2.49 5.55
N THR A 108 -23.17 -2.34 4.37
CA THR A 108 -22.71 -1.38 3.35
C THR A 108 -22.74 0.06 3.87
N THR A 109 -23.81 0.47 4.55
CA THR A 109 -23.93 1.84 5.09
C THR A 109 -22.89 2.11 6.16
N ASN A 110 -22.72 1.19 7.10
CA ASN A 110 -21.71 1.31 8.15
C ASN A 110 -20.28 1.33 7.59
N PHE A 111 -19.98 0.49 6.60
CA PHE A 111 -18.64 0.45 6.01
C PHE A 111 -18.36 1.70 5.15
N ALA A 112 -19.34 2.15 4.36
CA ALA A 112 -19.22 3.36 3.54
C ALA A 112 -19.03 4.62 4.40
N MET A 113 -19.69 4.71 5.57
CA MET A 113 -19.48 5.79 6.55
C MET A 113 -18.02 5.95 6.94
N TRP A 114 -17.33 4.82 7.20
CA TRP A 114 -15.89 4.84 7.46
C TRP A 114 -15.10 5.25 6.22
N LEU A 115 -15.34 4.59 5.07
CA LEU A 115 -14.54 4.80 3.85
C LEU A 115 -14.62 6.23 3.28
N ASN A 116 -15.69 6.96 3.59
CA ASN A 116 -15.92 8.32 3.13
C ASN A 116 -15.02 9.34 3.84
N ASP A 117 -14.90 9.23 5.16
CA ASP A 117 -14.14 10.18 5.99
C ASP A 117 -12.65 9.82 6.09
N GLY A 118 -12.23 8.77 5.39
CA GLY A 118 -10.87 8.29 5.45
C GLY A 118 -10.53 7.76 6.84
N PHE A 119 -9.34 8.07 7.32
CA PHE A 119 -8.88 7.62 8.62
C PHE A 119 -9.31 8.57 9.73
N ASN A 120 -10.59 8.50 10.10
CA ASN A 120 -11.14 9.26 11.21
C ASN A 120 -11.55 8.32 12.36
N PRO A 121 -10.80 8.28 13.47
CA PRO A 121 -11.14 7.43 14.61
C PRO A 121 -12.54 7.67 15.20
N GLU A 122 -13.11 8.86 15.06
CA GLU A 122 -14.48 9.16 15.49
C GLU A 122 -15.54 8.35 14.72
N LYS A 123 -15.21 7.87 13.50
CA LYS A 123 -16.05 6.97 12.72
C LYS A 123 -15.82 5.49 13.04
N GLY A 124 -14.89 5.18 13.94
CA GLY A 124 -14.59 3.82 14.42
C GLY A 124 -15.81 2.99 14.80
N PRO A 125 -16.83 3.52 15.49
CA PRO A 125 -18.04 2.76 15.82
C PRO A 125 -18.78 2.18 14.60
N TYR A 126 -18.78 2.87 13.46
CA TYR A 126 -19.38 2.37 12.22
C TYR A 126 -18.56 1.22 11.64
N LEU A 127 -17.24 1.36 11.61
CA LEU A 127 -16.34 0.30 11.14
C LEU A 127 -16.44 -0.96 12.01
N LEU A 128 -16.42 -0.81 13.34
CA LEU A 128 -16.62 -1.92 14.28
C LEU A 128 -17.96 -2.63 14.05
N LYS A 129 -19.03 -1.86 13.79
CA LYS A 129 -20.35 -2.42 13.50
C LYS A 129 -20.37 -3.18 12.17
N ALA A 130 -19.78 -2.61 11.12
CA ALA A 130 -19.63 -3.28 9.83
C ALA A 130 -18.83 -4.59 9.96
N TYR A 131 -17.69 -4.56 10.65
CA TYR A 131 -16.86 -5.75 10.86
C TYR A 131 -17.60 -6.86 11.61
N LYS A 132 -18.40 -6.51 12.62
CA LYS A 132 -19.25 -7.47 13.33
C LYS A 132 -20.32 -8.10 12.43
N MET A 133 -20.86 -7.35 11.47
CA MET A 133 -21.88 -7.84 10.53
C MET A 133 -21.30 -8.79 9.48
N ASN A 134 -20.14 -8.45 8.92
CA ASN A 134 -19.48 -9.27 7.91
C ASN A 134 -17.95 -9.23 8.08
N PRO A 135 -17.38 -10.06 8.97
CA PRO A 135 -15.96 -10.07 9.25
C PRO A 135 -15.13 -10.68 8.11
N ASP A 136 -15.77 -11.35 7.16
CA ASP A 136 -15.13 -12.00 6.01
C ASP A 136 -15.16 -11.13 4.75
N PHE A 137 -15.64 -9.89 4.84
CA PHE A 137 -15.73 -9.01 3.68
C PHE A 137 -14.33 -8.64 3.14
N GLN A 138 -14.07 -8.93 1.87
CA GLN A 138 -12.79 -8.64 1.25
C GLN A 138 -12.44 -7.14 1.35
N GLY A 139 -11.27 -6.85 1.89
CA GLY A 139 -10.78 -5.48 2.07
C GLY A 139 -11.24 -4.76 3.36
N ILE A 140 -12.07 -5.37 4.21
CA ILE A 140 -12.38 -4.76 5.53
C ILE A 140 -11.22 -4.90 6.51
N HIS A 141 -10.44 -5.98 6.40
CA HIS A 141 -9.37 -6.32 7.34
C HIS A 141 -8.27 -5.26 7.40
N ALA A 142 -7.80 -4.79 6.25
CA ALA A 142 -6.79 -3.73 6.16
C ALA A 142 -7.23 -2.52 6.98
N THR A 143 -8.46 -2.05 6.72
CA THR A 143 -9.05 -0.91 7.42
C THR A 143 -9.21 -1.14 8.92
N MET A 144 -9.62 -2.35 9.32
CA MET A 144 -9.78 -2.73 10.72
C MET A 144 -8.46 -2.75 11.48
N ILE A 145 -7.36 -3.26 10.89
CA ILE A 145 -6.07 -3.26 11.58
C ILE A 145 -5.50 -1.85 11.70
N THR A 146 -5.71 -0.98 10.70
CA THR A 146 -5.30 0.43 10.79
C THR A 146 -6.05 1.12 11.92
N TYR A 147 -7.38 0.92 12.01
CA TYR A 147 -8.19 1.48 13.11
C TYR A 147 -7.73 0.95 14.47
N ALA A 148 -7.53 -0.36 14.60
CA ALA A 148 -7.08 -0.99 15.84
C ALA A 148 -5.71 -0.46 16.29
N ASP A 149 -4.76 -0.31 15.36
CA ASP A 149 -3.46 0.31 15.65
C ASP A 149 -3.60 1.77 16.08
N SER A 150 -4.46 2.54 15.40
CA SER A 150 -4.80 3.93 15.75
C SER A 150 -5.27 4.08 17.19
N GLU A 151 -6.04 3.09 17.63
CA GLU A 151 -6.64 3.08 18.95
C GLU A 151 -5.74 2.48 20.04
N PHE A 152 -4.57 1.93 19.66
CA PHE A 152 -3.71 1.11 20.52
C PHE A 152 -4.43 -0.15 21.03
N ASP A 153 -5.42 -0.63 20.28
CA ASP A 153 -6.11 -1.90 20.52
C ASP A 153 -5.38 -3.04 19.81
N PHE A 154 -4.21 -3.40 20.33
CA PHE A 154 -3.34 -4.41 19.73
C PHE A 154 -3.92 -5.83 19.79
N GLU A 155 -4.85 -6.09 20.73
CA GLU A 155 -5.57 -7.37 20.78
C GLU A 155 -6.57 -7.45 19.62
N LEU A 156 -7.35 -6.39 19.37
CA LEU A 156 -8.20 -6.33 18.19
C LEU A 156 -7.39 -6.44 16.89
N ARG A 157 -6.26 -5.73 16.79
CA ARG A 157 -5.38 -5.81 15.62
C ARG A 157 -4.93 -7.25 15.36
N LYS A 158 -4.54 -7.95 16.42
CA LYS A 158 -4.11 -9.34 16.37
C LYS A 158 -5.23 -10.29 15.95
N ASP A 159 -6.43 -10.14 16.51
CA ASP A 159 -7.60 -10.95 16.15
C ASP A 159 -7.99 -10.76 14.68
N VAL A 160 -8.01 -9.51 14.21
CA VAL A 160 -8.29 -9.17 12.81
C VAL A 160 -7.21 -9.73 11.88
N ASN A 161 -5.92 -9.64 12.25
CA ASN A 161 -4.83 -10.19 11.45
C ASN A 161 -4.89 -11.71 11.34
N GLN A 162 -5.29 -12.43 12.39
CA GLN A 162 -5.52 -13.89 12.32
C GLN A 162 -6.61 -14.23 11.31
N LYS A 163 -7.71 -13.48 11.32
CA LYS A 163 -8.81 -13.64 10.36
C LYS A 163 -8.34 -13.31 8.95
N TRP A 164 -7.66 -12.18 8.76
CA TRP A 164 -7.16 -11.74 7.46
C TRP A 164 -6.20 -12.75 6.83
N PHE A 165 -5.27 -13.29 7.64
CA PHE A 165 -4.35 -14.32 7.19
C PHE A 165 -5.09 -15.58 6.71
N SER A 166 -6.18 -15.98 7.37
CA SER A 166 -6.98 -17.14 6.97
C SER A 166 -7.71 -16.95 5.62
N CYS A 167 -7.98 -15.71 5.22
CA CYS A 167 -8.57 -15.37 3.92
C CYS A 167 -7.56 -15.46 2.77
N ASN A 168 -6.25 -15.60 3.06
CA ASN A 168 -5.18 -15.69 2.07
C ASN A 168 -5.15 -14.51 1.07
N GLU A 169 -5.48 -13.30 1.56
CA GLU A 169 -5.49 -12.06 0.77
C GLU A 169 -4.14 -11.34 0.78
N MET A 170 -3.34 -11.50 1.83
CA MET A 170 -2.03 -10.86 1.92
C MET A 170 -1.04 -11.50 0.96
N SER A 171 -0.32 -10.67 0.21
CA SER A 171 0.71 -11.10 -0.73
C SER A 171 1.80 -11.93 -0.03
N PRO A 172 2.09 -13.17 -0.49
CA PRO A 172 3.22 -13.94 0.01
C PRO A 172 4.56 -13.23 -0.21
N GLY A 173 4.70 -12.49 -1.31
CA GLY A 173 5.91 -11.70 -1.61
C GLY A 173 6.10 -10.54 -0.64
N LEU A 174 5.03 -9.82 -0.30
CA LEU A 174 5.08 -8.75 0.71
C LEU A 174 5.35 -9.31 2.12
N LEU A 175 4.85 -10.50 2.45
CA LEU A 175 5.20 -11.19 3.70
C LEU A 175 6.67 -11.59 3.74
N ALA A 176 7.24 -12.09 2.65
CA ALA A 176 8.66 -12.45 2.58
C ALA A 176 9.55 -11.19 2.68
N TYR A 177 9.18 -10.11 1.99
CA TYR A 177 9.84 -8.81 2.13
C TYR A 177 9.75 -8.29 3.57
N GLY A 178 8.56 -8.30 4.17
CA GLY A 178 8.32 -7.87 5.55
C GLY A 178 9.10 -8.67 6.59
N TYR A 179 9.27 -9.97 6.36
CA TYR A 179 10.13 -10.82 7.20
C TYR A 179 11.58 -10.32 7.15
N ASN A 180 12.12 -10.08 5.95
CA ASN A 180 13.49 -9.58 5.79
C ASN A 180 13.65 -8.16 6.37
N VAL A 181 12.61 -7.31 6.31
CA VAL A 181 12.59 -6.02 7.00
C VAL A 181 12.70 -6.21 8.51
N LEU A 182 11.88 -7.09 9.10
CA LEU A 182 11.93 -7.36 10.53
C LEU A 182 13.27 -7.96 10.98
N GLU A 183 13.88 -8.85 10.19
CA GLU A 183 15.21 -9.39 10.49
C GLU A 183 16.32 -8.33 10.42
N SER A 184 16.12 -7.26 9.64
CA SER A 184 17.10 -6.17 9.49
C SER A 184 17.28 -5.28 10.74
N LEU A 185 16.49 -5.52 11.78
CA LEU A 185 16.35 -4.64 12.94
C LEU A 185 17.06 -5.18 14.18
N GLU A 186 17.58 -4.27 15.00
CA GLU A 186 18.07 -4.61 16.34
C GLU A 186 16.93 -4.96 17.31
N PRO A 187 17.22 -5.70 18.41
CA PRO A 187 16.22 -6.00 19.42
C PRO A 187 15.55 -4.74 20.00
N GLN A 188 14.24 -4.81 20.21
CA GLN A 188 13.40 -3.76 20.81
C GLN A 188 13.36 -2.43 20.02
N SER A 189 13.74 -2.44 18.75
CA SER A 189 13.79 -1.25 17.93
C SER A 189 12.40 -0.63 17.68
N ILE A 190 12.42 0.64 17.27
CA ILE A 190 11.30 1.33 16.65
C ILE A 190 11.62 1.44 15.15
N LEU A 191 10.75 0.87 14.32
CA LEU A 191 10.76 0.99 12.88
C LEU A 191 9.63 1.90 12.43
N PHE A 192 9.96 2.89 11.62
CA PHE A 192 8.97 3.68 10.91
C PHE A 192 8.85 3.24 9.46
N THR A 193 7.60 2.99 9.06
CA THR A 193 7.18 2.56 7.73
C THR A 193 6.29 3.63 7.10
N GLN A 194 5.97 3.50 5.81
CA GLN A 194 5.12 4.42 5.06
C GLN A 194 4.23 3.65 4.07
N HIS A 195 2.91 3.89 4.17
CA HIS A 195 1.85 3.22 3.40
C HIS A 195 1.51 1.80 3.86
N ASP A 196 0.58 1.17 3.15
CA ASP A 196 -0.02 -0.11 3.52
C ASP A 196 0.94 -1.30 3.28
N ASN A 197 1.60 -1.32 2.12
CA ASN A 197 2.36 -2.48 1.62
C ASN A 197 3.67 -2.74 2.39
N ASP A 198 4.18 -1.75 3.13
CA ASP A 198 5.38 -1.89 3.95
C ASP A 198 5.08 -2.01 5.45
N THR A 199 3.81 -1.79 5.85
CA THR A 199 3.38 -1.79 7.25
C THR A 199 2.57 -3.04 7.57
N TYR A 200 1.52 -3.33 6.80
CA TYR A 200 0.56 -4.40 7.13
C TYR A 200 1.18 -5.80 7.11
N PRO A 201 2.09 -6.15 6.18
CA PRO A 201 2.77 -7.45 6.25
C PRO A 201 3.55 -7.62 7.56
N LEU A 202 4.16 -6.56 8.09
CA LEU A 202 4.97 -6.62 9.31
C LEU A 202 4.07 -6.86 10.53
N TRP A 203 2.98 -6.09 10.65
CA TRP A 203 2.00 -6.32 11.71
C TRP A 203 1.39 -7.72 11.62
N MET A 204 1.09 -8.23 10.43
CA MET A 204 0.58 -9.59 10.25
C MET A 204 1.61 -10.66 10.68
N LEU A 205 2.89 -10.49 10.33
CA LEU A 205 3.96 -11.41 10.76
C LEU A 205 4.12 -11.40 12.29
N GLN A 206 4.06 -10.23 12.91
CA GLN A 206 4.11 -10.09 14.37
C GLN A 206 2.90 -10.77 15.03
N ASP A 207 1.71 -10.42 14.59
CA ASP A 207 0.46 -10.82 15.25
C ASP A 207 0.10 -12.31 15.02
N VAL A 208 0.39 -12.84 13.83
CA VAL A 208 0.01 -14.22 13.42
C VAL A 208 1.16 -15.20 13.57
N LYS A 209 2.40 -14.79 13.26
CA LYS A 209 3.56 -15.67 13.24
C LYS A 209 4.49 -15.48 14.43
N ASN A 210 4.22 -14.50 15.31
CA ASN A 210 5.04 -14.16 16.46
C ASN A 210 6.50 -13.84 16.07
N ILE A 211 6.70 -13.24 14.90
CA ILE A 211 8.03 -12.87 14.39
C ILE A 211 8.34 -11.46 14.84
N ARG A 212 9.47 -11.27 15.54
CA ARG A 212 9.97 -9.96 15.97
C ARG A 212 8.92 -9.09 16.67
N THR A 213 8.15 -9.68 17.58
CA THR A 213 7.14 -8.96 18.40
C THR A 213 7.76 -7.98 19.40
N ASP A 214 9.09 -7.99 19.54
CA ASP A 214 9.87 -7.01 20.29
C ASP A 214 9.96 -5.65 19.59
N VAL A 215 9.86 -5.64 18.26
CA VAL A 215 9.94 -4.43 17.42
C VAL A 215 8.63 -3.66 17.48
N THR A 216 8.72 -2.34 17.64
CA THR A 216 7.59 -1.46 17.38
C THR A 216 7.59 -1.03 15.91
N VAL A 217 6.50 -1.29 15.19
CA VAL A 217 6.30 -0.80 13.81
C VAL A 217 5.28 0.34 13.85
N ILE A 218 5.66 1.53 13.39
CA ILE A 218 4.83 2.73 13.35
C ILE A 218 4.69 3.19 11.89
N ASN A 219 3.45 3.35 11.42
CA ASN A 219 3.20 3.93 10.11
C ASN A 219 3.31 5.46 10.19
N PHE A 220 4.22 6.05 9.40
CA PHE A 220 4.42 7.50 9.33
C PHE A 220 3.17 8.26 8.89
N ASP A 221 2.42 7.75 7.92
CA ASP A 221 1.21 8.42 7.42
C ASP A 221 0.20 8.62 8.57
N MET A 222 0.14 7.67 9.50
CA MET A 222 -0.76 7.73 10.65
C MET A 222 -0.35 8.79 11.69
N LEU A 223 0.91 9.23 11.71
CA LEU A 223 1.35 10.31 12.62
C LEU A 223 0.79 11.69 12.24
N LEU A 224 0.18 11.82 11.07
CA LEU A 224 -0.58 13.02 10.71
C LEU A 224 -1.83 13.17 11.59
N ILE A 225 -2.40 12.05 12.06
CA ILE A 225 -3.53 12.05 12.99
C ILE A 225 -3.04 12.40 14.40
N LYS A 226 -3.52 13.54 14.90
CA LYS A 226 -3.11 14.09 16.20
C LYS A 226 -3.28 13.09 17.35
N SER A 227 -4.43 12.42 17.44
CA SER A 227 -4.70 11.47 18.52
C SER A 227 -3.76 10.26 18.52
N TYR A 228 -3.46 9.72 17.33
CA TYR A 228 -2.49 8.62 17.21
C TYR A 228 -1.07 9.09 17.54
N ARG A 229 -0.64 10.23 16.96
CA ARG A 229 0.68 10.81 17.23
C ARG A 229 0.90 11.07 18.72
N GLU A 230 -0.10 11.60 19.42
CA GLU A 230 -0.02 11.81 20.87
C GLU A 230 0.17 10.48 21.62
N LYS A 231 -0.60 9.44 21.31
CA LYS A 231 -0.41 8.11 21.92
C LYS A 231 0.99 7.54 21.67
N VAL A 232 1.51 7.70 20.45
CA VAL A 232 2.88 7.28 20.09
C VAL A 232 3.91 8.08 20.88
N PHE A 233 3.79 9.40 20.89
CA PHE A 233 4.75 10.28 21.56
C PHE A 233 4.77 10.03 23.07
N ASP A 234 3.62 9.85 23.70
CA ASP A 234 3.50 9.49 25.12
C ASP A 234 4.17 8.16 25.42
N LYS A 235 3.88 7.12 24.61
CA LYS A 235 4.41 5.76 24.81
C LYS A 235 5.93 5.71 24.70
N TYR A 236 6.51 6.49 23.78
CA TYR A 236 7.94 6.48 23.50
C TYR A 236 8.69 7.70 24.07
N GLN A 237 8.03 8.48 24.94
CA GLN A 237 8.60 9.63 25.65
C GLN A 237 9.20 10.67 24.68
N ILE A 238 8.57 10.86 23.54
CA ILE A 238 8.89 11.91 22.58
C ILE A 238 8.10 13.16 23.00
N GLY A 239 8.74 14.33 23.04
CA GLY A 239 8.05 15.57 23.39
C GLY A 239 6.82 15.82 22.51
N HIS A 240 5.75 16.43 23.03
CA HIS A 240 4.54 16.69 22.25
C HIS A 240 4.79 17.67 21.08
N LEU A 241 4.09 17.44 19.97
CA LEU A 241 4.04 18.34 18.82
C LEU A 241 2.60 18.83 18.60
N ASP A 242 2.29 19.99 19.18
CA ASP A 242 0.97 20.62 19.07
C ASP A 242 0.84 21.37 17.74
N ARG A 243 0.62 20.59 16.68
CA ARG A 243 0.41 21.06 15.31
C ARG A 243 -0.63 20.20 14.60
N LEU A 244 -1.54 20.85 13.90
CA LEU A 244 -2.42 20.17 12.95
C LEU A 244 -1.72 20.07 11.59
N PHE A 245 -1.85 18.91 10.97
CA PHE A 245 -1.26 18.62 9.68
C PHE A 245 -2.35 18.42 8.65
N GLU A 246 -2.20 19.06 7.49
CA GLU A 246 -3.10 18.88 6.35
C GLU A 246 -2.64 17.67 5.55
N GLU A 247 -3.44 16.60 5.46
CA GLU A 247 -3.04 15.32 4.84
C GLU A 247 -2.39 15.47 3.45
N SER A 248 -2.80 16.46 2.65
CA SER A 248 -2.25 16.72 1.32
C SER A 248 -0.87 17.38 1.30
N ASN A 249 -0.31 17.80 2.44
CA ASN A 249 0.94 18.54 2.49
C ASN A 249 2.14 17.59 2.73
N PRO A 250 3.04 17.43 1.75
CA PRO A 250 4.16 16.50 1.84
C PRO A 250 5.22 16.88 2.89
N VAL A 251 5.27 18.16 3.33
CA VAL A 251 6.26 18.64 4.31
C VAL A 251 5.89 18.24 5.75
N ASN A 252 4.69 17.71 5.97
CA ASN A 252 4.23 17.35 7.30
C ASN A 252 5.05 16.22 7.92
N LEU A 253 5.31 15.16 7.17
CA LEU A 253 6.06 14.00 7.67
C LEU A 253 7.52 14.34 7.93
N GLU A 254 8.14 15.17 7.08
CA GLU A 254 9.46 15.74 7.34
C GLU A 254 9.49 16.52 8.67
N SER A 255 8.49 17.37 8.91
CA SER A 255 8.37 18.13 10.17
C SER A 255 8.23 17.22 11.40
N ILE A 256 7.48 16.12 11.28
CA ILE A 256 7.32 15.14 12.36
C ILE A 256 8.65 14.42 12.62
N LEU A 257 9.35 13.98 11.58
CA LEU A 257 10.64 13.31 11.74
C LEU A 257 11.70 14.24 12.37
N ASN A 258 11.78 15.49 11.91
CA ASN A 258 12.64 16.52 12.51
C ASN A 258 12.37 16.64 14.02
N HIS A 259 11.09 16.66 14.42
CA HIS A 259 10.68 16.73 15.81
C HIS A 259 11.07 15.47 16.60
N ILE A 260 10.83 14.27 16.04
CA ILE A 260 11.23 13.01 16.67
C ILE A 260 12.74 13.01 16.92
N ILE A 261 13.54 13.29 15.90
CA ILE A 261 15.02 13.34 16.00
C ILE A 261 15.49 14.37 17.05
N ALA A 262 14.84 15.53 17.15
CA ALA A 262 15.22 16.57 18.11
C ALA A 262 14.87 16.23 19.57
N HIS A 263 13.89 15.36 19.80
CA HIS A 263 13.32 15.11 21.13
C HIS A 263 13.42 13.66 21.61
N TYR A 264 13.87 12.74 20.77
CA TYR A 264 13.99 11.34 21.12
C TYR A 264 15.30 11.08 21.84
N GLU A 265 15.23 10.62 23.09
CA GLU A 265 16.39 10.39 23.96
C GLU A 265 17.14 9.08 23.67
N ASN A 266 17.03 8.53 22.45
CA ASN A 266 17.69 7.29 22.02
C ASN A 266 17.48 6.09 22.96
N SER A 267 16.31 6.02 23.61
CA SER A 267 15.99 4.96 24.59
C SER A 267 15.84 3.56 23.96
N ARG A 268 15.59 3.51 22.65
CA ARG A 268 15.58 2.29 21.80
C ARG A 268 16.20 2.59 20.45
N PRO A 269 16.80 1.58 19.77
CA PRO A 269 17.27 1.73 18.40
C PRO A 269 16.16 2.22 17.46
N PHE A 270 16.46 3.24 16.67
CA PHE A 270 15.51 3.92 15.78
C PHE A 270 15.87 3.66 14.32
N PHE A 271 14.89 3.21 13.53
CA PHE A 271 15.04 2.83 12.14
C PHE A 271 13.91 3.40 11.27
N ILE A 272 14.21 3.65 10.01
CA ILE A 272 13.23 3.94 8.96
C ILE A 272 13.33 2.87 7.87
N GLY A 273 12.20 2.46 7.28
CA GLY A 273 12.20 1.54 6.13
C GLY A 273 12.81 2.20 4.90
N LEU A 274 13.48 1.42 4.03
CA LEU A 274 13.97 1.94 2.73
C LEU A 274 12.83 2.28 1.76
N SER A 275 11.61 1.82 2.04
CA SER A 275 10.38 2.22 1.34
C SER A 275 9.90 3.63 1.67
N VAL A 276 10.40 4.24 2.76
CA VAL A 276 10.03 5.59 3.15
C VAL A 276 10.56 6.60 2.12
N THR A 277 9.75 7.60 1.83
CA THR A 277 10.07 8.67 0.88
C THR A 277 11.35 9.42 1.32
N PRO A 278 12.42 9.45 0.48
CA PRO A 278 13.69 10.06 0.85
C PRO A 278 13.63 11.53 1.28
N ALA A 279 12.73 12.31 0.68
CA ALA A 279 12.56 13.73 0.99
C ALA A 279 12.26 14.00 2.48
N TYR A 280 11.76 13.02 3.24
CA TYR A 280 11.47 13.21 4.66
C TYR A 280 12.71 13.16 5.54
N TYR A 281 13.75 12.43 5.12
CA TYR A 281 14.94 12.15 5.94
C TYR A 281 16.27 12.55 5.30
N GLU A 282 16.27 13.06 4.07
CA GLU A 282 17.49 13.43 3.34
C GLU A 282 18.38 14.46 4.07
N ASN A 283 17.75 15.34 4.86
CA ASN A 283 18.42 16.32 5.72
C ASN A 283 19.25 15.68 6.85
N PHE A 284 19.07 14.39 7.10
CA PHE A 284 19.83 13.59 8.07
C PHE A 284 20.54 12.40 7.41
N SER A 285 20.76 12.44 6.10
CA SER A 285 21.35 11.31 5.35
C SER A 285 22.72 10.87 5.89
N ASP A 286 23.50 11.79 6.47
CA ASP A 286 24.78 11.51 7.14
C ASP A 286 24.64 10.75 8.47
N ARG A 287 23.41 10.62 8.98
CA ARG A 287 23.06 9.97 10.24
C ARG A 287 22.27 8.68 10.07
N PHE A 288 21.97 8.30 8.83
CA PHE A 288 21.22 7.09 8.48
C PHE A 288 22.14 6.10 7.76
N PHE A 289 22.24 4.88 8.31
CA PHE A 289 23.15 3.83 7.84
C PHE A 289 22.35 2.62 7.38
N VAL A 290 22.66 2.09 6.20
CA VAL A 290 21.94 0.95 5.61
C VAL A 290 22.10 -0.31 6.47
N SER A 291 20.99 -0.79 7.01
CA SER A 291 20.84 -2.05 7.77
C SER A 291 19.80 -2.90 7.04
N GLY A 292 20.26 -3.81 6.17
CA GLY A 292 19.42 -4.66 5.35
C GLY A 292 18.45 -3.85 4.50
N LEU A 293 17.16 -3.99 4.81
CA LEU A 293 16.05 -3.29 4.14
C LEU A 293 15.59 -2.01 4.86
N THR A 294 16.40 -1.52 5.79
CA THR A 294 16.10 -0.37 6.64
C THR A 294 17.31 0.57 6.73
N LEU A 295 17.10 1.76 7.28
CA LEU A 295 18.15 2.69 7.65
C LEU A 295 18.17 2.85 9.16
N LYS A 296 19.29 2.51 9.78
CA LYS A 296 19.54 2.72 11.20
C LYS A 296 19.99 4.16 11.43
N TYR A 297 19.34 4.86 12.35
CA TYR A 297 19.80 6.17 12.78
C TYR A 297 20.91 6.07 13.81
N SER A 298 21.89 6.98 13.74
CA SER A 298 22.93 7.14 14.75
C SER A 298 23.53 8.55 14.73
N ASP A 299 23.86 9.10 15.91
CA ASP A 299 24.69 10.31 16.06
C ASP A 299 26.16 10.09 15.65
N THR A 300 26.60 8.83 15.62
CA THR A 300 27.97 8.45 15.30
C THR A 300 28.01 7.53 14.08
N PRO A 301 29.06 7.62 13.23
CA PRO A 301 29.25 6.69 12.12
C PRO A 301 29.19 5.22 12.56
N LEU A 302 28.50 4.39 11.78
CA LEU A 302 28.39 2.95 12.01
C LEU A 302 28.96 2.16 10.82
N ASP A 303 29.73 1.12 11.12
CA ASP A 303 30.07 0.09 10.14
C ASP A 303 28.96 -0.97 10.12
N MET A 304 28.21 -1.00 9.01
CA MET A 304 27.07 -1.88 8.83
C MET A 304 27.40 -3.11 7.97
N ILE A 305 28.63 -3.25 7.47
CA ILE A 305 29.02 -4.38 6.59
C ILE A 305 28.80 -5.73 7.28
N PRO A 306 29.28 -5.96 8.54
CA PRO A 306 29.09 -7.27 9.18
C PRO A 306 27.62 -7.64 9.40
N ILE A 307 26.78 -6.65 9.71
CA ILE A 307 25.34 -6.83 9.90
C ILE A 307 24.70 -7.21 8.56
N ASN A 308 24.97 -6.44 7.49
CA ASN A 308 24.42 -6.72 6.17
C ASN A 308 24.87 -8.08 5.64
N GLN A 309 26.10 -8.48 5.93
CA GLN A 309 26.61 -9.79 5.53
C GLN A 309 25.85 -10.93 6.22
N ASP A 310 25.67 -10.88 7.55
CA ASP A 310 24.89 -11.90 8.26
C ASP A 310 23.44 -11.96 7.77
N LEU A 311 22.83 -10.79 7.52
CA LEU A 311 21.48 -10.71 6.97
C LEU A 311 21.38 -11.44 5.63
N TYR A 312 22.25 -11.12 4.68
CA TYR A 312 22.24 -11.74 3.36
C TYR A 312 22.57 -13.24 3.39
N GLU A 313 23.61 -13.63 4.13
CA GLU A 313 24.11 -15.01 4.11
C GLU A 313 23.25 -15.97 4.93
N ASN A 314 22.65 -15.49 6.03
CA ASN A 314 22.09 -16.37 7.07
C ASN A 314 20.63 -16.09 7.45
N LYS A 315 20.08 -14.90 7.17
CA LYS A 315 18.75 -14.50 7.68
C LYS A 315 17.71 -14.31 6.59
N PHE A 316 18.08 -13.70 5.48
CA PHE A 316 17.14 -13.31 4.46
C PHE A 316 16.56 -14.51 3.71
N LEU A 317 15.24 -14.46 3.52
CA LEU A 317 14.54 -15.32 2.58
C LEU A 317 14.82 -14.78 1.18
N LEU A 318 15.78 -15.35 0.46
CA LEU A 318 16.17 -14.84 -0.87
C LEU A 318 15.53 -15.59 -2.03
N ASP A 319 14.95 -16.77 -1.81
CA ASP A 319 14.44 -17.59 -2.90
C ASP A 319 13.19 -17.01 -3.56
N TYR A 320 12.36 -16.28 -2.81
CA TYR A 320 11.19 -15.59 -3.37
C TYR A 320 11.58 -14.48 -4.36
N LEU A 321 12.81 -13.94 -4.25
CA LEU A 321 13.34 -12.95 -5.18
C LEU A 321 13.71 -13.56 -6.53
N LYS A 322 14.00 -14.87 -6.57
CA LYS A 322 14.49 -15.59 -7.77
C LYS A 322 13.36 -16.23 -8.56
N ILE A 323 12.31 -16.69 -7.87
CA ILE A 323 11.26 -17.51 -8.47
C ILE A 323 9.91 -17.12 -7.84
N GLN A 324 8.98 -16.68 -8.70
CA GLN A 324 7.58 -16.53 -8.31
C GLN A 324 6.90 -17.91 -8.29
N MET A 325 6.58 -18.41 -7.09
CA MET A 325 5.97 -19.74 -6.93
C MET A 325 4.44 -19.73 -7.07
N THR A 326 3.81 -18.58 -6.86
CA THR A 326 2.34 -18.43 -6.86
C THR A 326 1.94 -17.20 -7.67
N SER A 327 0.77 -17.26 -8.30
CA SER A 327 0.13 -16.05 -8.83
C SER A 327 -0.16 -15.08 -7.69
N ASP A 328 0.22 -13.82 -7.86
CA ASP A 328 0.03 -12.77 -6.86
C ASP A 328 -0.47 -11.48 -7.56
N PRO A 329 -1.71 -11.04 -7.29
CA PRO A 329 -2.22 -9.79 -7.83
C PRO A 329 -1.38 -8.55 -7.45
N ASN A 330 -0.62 -8.62 -6.35
CA ASN A 330 0.27 -7.57 -5.87
C ASN A 330 1.71 -7.70 -6.37
N GLN A 331 2.02 -8.62 -7.31
CA GLN A 331 3.40 -8.86 -7.74
C GLN A 331 4.13 -7.58 -8.17
N ASN A 332 3.45 -6.66 -8.88
CA ASN A 332 4.06 -5.38 -9.28
C ASN A 332 4.49 -4.52 -8.06
N ASN A 333 3.72 -4.56 -6.96
CA ASN A 333 4.11 -3.87 -5.73
C ASN A 333 5.28 -4.59 -5.06
N VAL A 334 5.29 -5.93 -5.05
CA VAL A 334 6.40 -6.75 -4.54
C VAL A 334 7.70 -6.43 -5.29
N ASP A 335 7.67 -6.38 -6.62
CA ASP A 335 8.85 -6.12 -7.44
C ASP A 335 9.42 -4.72 -7.16
N LYS A 336 8.56 -3.71 -6.99
CA LYS A 336 8.96 -2.36 -6.58
C LYS A 336 9.57 -2.33 -5.18
N MET A 337 8.97 -3.01 -4.21
CA MET A 337 9.50 -3.10 -2.84
C MET A 337 10.87 -3.80 -2.83
N ASN A 338 11.07 -4.82 -3.67
CA ASN A 338 12.32 -5.55 -3.77
C ASN A 338 13.48 -4.69 -4.32
N LEU A 339 13.22 -3.55 -4.97
CA LEU A 339 14.31 -2.63 -5.34
C LEU A 339 15.11 -2.14 -4.12
N ASN A 340 14.51 -2.16 -2.93
CA ASN A 340 15.17 -1.77 -1.68
C ASN A 340 16.37 -2.68 -1.30
N TYR A 341 16.47 -3.91 -1.82
CA TYR A 341 17.66 -4.74 -1.61
C TYR A 341 18.92 -4.13 -2.23
N PHE A 342 18.78 -3.31 -3.28
CA PHE A 342 19.88 -2.72 -4.03
C PHE A 342 20.94 -2.09 -3.12
N HIS A 343 20.51 -1.33 -2.11
CA HIS A 343 21.41 -0.57 -1.23
C HIS A 343 22.33 -1.50 -0.43
N SER A 344 21.77 -2.48 0.27
CA SER A 344 22.57 -3.45 1.04
C SER A 344 23.40 -4.36 0.13
N PHE A 345 22.86 -4.74 -1.03
CA PHE A 345 23.54 -5.64 -1.96
C PHE A 345 24.73 -4.99 -2.64
N GLN A 346 24.62 -3.70 -3.01
CA GLN A 346 25.76 -2.96 -3.54
C GLN A 346 26.91 -2.90 -2.52
N MET A 347 26.60 -2.59 -1.25
CA MET A 347 27.62 -2.57 -0.19
C MET A 347 28.34 -3.91 -0.02
N LEU A 348 27.59 -5.02 -0.08
CA LEU A 348 28.18 -6.36 0.04
C LEU A 348 28.96 -6.78 -1.21
N TYR A 349 28.52 -6.35 -2.39
CA TYR A 349 29.26 -6.57 -3.62
C TYR A 349 30.65 -5.94 -3.56
N ASP A 350 30.72 -4.66 -3.20
CA ASP A 350 31.98 -3.93 -3.04
C ASP A 350 32.86 -4.60 -1.97
N HIS A 351 32.30 -4.93 -0.82
CA HIS A 351 33.01 -5.64 0.26
C HIS A 351 33.58 -6.99 -0.20
N TYR A 352 32.79 -7.81 -0.92
CA TYR A 352 33.28 -9.10 -1.41
C TYR A 352 34.36 -8.97 -2.48
N LEU A 353 34.35 -7.90 -3.30
CA LEU A 353 35.46 -7.63 -4.21
C LEU A 353 36.73 -7.27 -3.46
N GLU A 354 36.64 -6.40 -2.45
CA GLU A 354 37.77 -6.01 -1.60
C GLU A 354 38.40 -7.22 -0.88
N GLU A 355 37.55 -8.15 -0.41
CA GLU A 355 37.97 -9.40 0.24
C GLU A 355 38.35 -10.53 -0.74
N ASN A 356 38.42 -10.26 -2.05
CA ASN A 356 38.74 -11.24 -3.10
C ASN A 356 37.78 -12.46 -3.16
N GLN A 357 36.51 -12.27 -2.77
CA GLN A 357 35.44 -13.27 -2.80
C GLN A 357 34.57 -13.14 -4.06
N SER A 358 35.19 -13.21 -5.25
CA SER A 358 34.52 -12.93 -6.54
C SER A 358 33.26 -13.75 -6.79
N GLU A 359 33.22 -15.03 -6.38
CA GLU A 359 32.02 -15.87 -6.56
C GLU A 359 30.81 -15.32 -5.77
N LYS A 360 31.03 -14.77 -4.57
CA LYS A 360 29.95 -14.16 -3.78
C LYS A 360 29.51 -12.83 -4.38
N ALA A 361 30.46 -12.02 -4.84
CA ALA A 361 30.18 -10.77 -5.54
C ALA A 361 29.30 -11.02 -6.78
N ASP A 362 29.67 -12.00 -7.62
CA ASP A 362 28.91 -12.36 -8.82
C ASP A 362 27.49 -12.83 -8.49
N LYS A 363 27.31 -13.62 -7.42
CA LYS A 363 25.98 -14.08 -6.97
C LYS A 363 25.08 -12.91 -6.58
N ILE A 364 25.60 -11.94 -5.83
CA ILE A 364 24.84 -10.73 -5.45
C ILE A 364 24.51 -9.89 -6.68
N LYS A 365 25.49 -9.70 -7.57
CA LYS A 365 25.31 -8.93 -8.81
C LYS A 365 24.18 -9.50 -9.67
N GLU A 366 24.18 -10.82 -9.91
CA GLU A 366 23.15 -11.46 -10.72
C GLU A 366 21.77 -11.45 -10.04
N LEU A 367 21.70 -11.64 -8.72
CA LEU A 367 20.44 -11.52 -7.99
C LEU A 367 19.90 -10.07 -8.05
N THR A 368 20.75 -9.07 -7.87
CA THR A 368 20.38 -7.65 -7.96
C THR A 368 19.85 -7.31 -9.34
N LYS A 369 20.53 -7.78 -10.39
CA LYS A 369 20.09 -7.61 -11.78
C LYS A 369 18.71 -8.22 -12.01
N HIS A 370 18.48 -9.43 -11.49
CA HIS A 370 17.18 -10.11 -11.62
C HIS A 370 16.05 -9.33 -10.93
N ILE A 371 16.29 -8.82 -9.72
CA ILE A 371 15.33 -7.96 -9.00
C ILE A 371 14.94 -6.74 -9.83
N ILE A 372 15.93 -6.04 -10.38
CA ILE A 372 15.68 -4.81 -11.16
C ILE A 372 14.95 -5.11 -12.47
N GLN A 373 15.28 -6.22 -13.14
CA GLN A 373 14.58 -6.65 -14.36
C GLN A 373 13.10 -6.94 -14.09
N ASN A 374 12.76 -7.56 -12.96
CA ASN A 374 11.37 -7.85 -12.59
C ASN A 374 10.57 -6.57 -12.35
N ALA A 375 11.18 -5.52 -11.77
CA ALA A 375 10.52 -4.24 -11.53
C ALA A 375 10.21 -3.43 -12.82
N GLN A 376 10.83 -3.79 -13.95
CA GLN A 376 10.63 -3.14 -15.26
C GLN A 376 10.84 -1.62 -15.26
N ASP A 377 11.70 -1.11 -14.40
CA ASP A 377 12.04 0.31 -14.31
C ASP A 377 13.43 0.59 -14.95
N PRO A 378 13.48 1.28 -16.10
CA PRO A 378 14.74 1.56 -16.80
C PRO A 378 15.70 2.45 -16.01
N VAL A 379 15.21 3.29 -15.08
CA VAL A 379 16.06 4.13 -14.22
C VAL A 379 16.93 3.27 -13.32
N TRP A 380 16.39 2.15 -12.82
CA TRP A 380 17.13 1.24 -11.96
C TRP A 380 18.15 0.40 -12.72
N MET A 381 17.88 0.05 -13.98
CA MET A 381 18.89 -0.61 -14.83
C MET A 381 20.11 0.29 -15.07
N GLU A 382 19.89 1.59 -15.31
CA GLU A 382 21.00 2.55 -15.43
C GLU A 382 21.80 2.68 -14.12
N ARG A 383 21.11 2.65 -12.96
CA ARG A 383 21.77 2.65 -11.65
C ARG A 383 22.60 1.39 -11.44
N PHE A 384 22.09 0.23 -11.83
CA PHE A 384 22.81 -1.04 -11.74
C PHE A 384 24.10 -1.03 -12.55
N GLU A 385 24.06 -0.61 -13.81
CA GLU A 385 25.24 -0.58 -14.70
C GLU A 385 26.35 0.36 -14.19
N LYS A 386 26.01 1.38 -13.40
CA LYS A 386 26.99 2.28 -12.78
C LYS A 386 27.58 1.70 -11.48
N ALA A 387 26.84 0.85 -10.79
CA ALA A 387 27.17 0.35 -9.46
C ALA A 387 27.88 -1.02 -9.48
N PHE A 388 27.58 -1.89 -10.45
CA PHE A 388 28.07 -3.27 -10.53
C PHE A 388 28.76 -3.55 -11.86
#